data_AF-A0A9E6AGJ6-F1
#
_entry.id   AF-A0A9E6AGJ6-F1
#
_cell.length_a   1.000
_cell.length_b   1.000
_cell.length_c   1.000
_cell.angle_alpha   90.00
_cell.angle_beta   90.00
_cell.angle_gamma   90.00
#
_symmetry.space_group_name_H-M   'P 1'
#
loop_
_entity.id
_entity.type
_entity.pdbx_description
1 polymer ?
#
loop_
_entity_poly.entity_id
_entity_poly.type
_entity_poly.pdbx_seq_one_letter_code
_entity_poly.pdbx_strand_id
1 'polypeptide(L)'
;MSFFDKLAGFVQTNKMQPGPRAVYLLTMLTGGIASWVPPRGYILWKQLRRRVPMRASLAKVFRAGLVLSPLILTGLLPPLCNWRAFDKQNVQFLLLALFFGLCLERSLRVSFQAMPARLCDSFDRLIARVSEKTNRRLAGTAITVGVVLFVGYFSYFVVMHHYRIQTHSWALAIFDNLRWNLIRGEWFKASPVLGRTGSHLQYHATFLAYVIAPLYALRQQADALIVIQALIVGSAAFPIYLYVSRKMESRWAGLLLAYAFLIHAPMHGPLFYDFHFLTTAPFSIIWVLYLFETGRRG
;
A
#
# COMPACT_ATOMS: atom_id res chain seq x y z
N MET A 1 18.06 17.63 -20.15
CA MET A 1 17.69 16.21 -20.04
C MET A 1 17.85 15.78 -18.59
N SER A 2 16.76 15.43 -17.90
CA SER A 2 16.77 15.16 -16.46
C SER A 2 17.52 13.87 -16.13
N PHE A 3 17.94 13.68 -14.87
CA PHE A 3 18.54 12.42 -14.40
C PHE A 3 17.62 11.21 -14.70
N PHE A 4 16.31 11.39 -14.55
CA PHE A 4 15.31 10.36 -14.83
C PHE A 4 15.23 9.97 -16.31
N ASP A 5 15.39 10.92 -17.23
CA ASP A 5 15.38 10.64 -18.68
C ASP A 5 16.62 9.83 -19.10
N LYS A 6 17.77 10.11 -18.47
CA LYS A 6 19.02 9.37 -18.71
C LYS A 6 18.98 7.94 -18.14
N LEU A 7 18.30 7.74 -17.01
CA LEU A 7 18.08 6.42 -16.42
C LEU A 7 17.17 5.56 -17.31
N ALA A 8 16.13 6.15 -17.90
CA ALA A 8 15.22 5.43 -18.78
C ALA A 8 15.90 4.90 -20.05
N GLY A 9 16.76 5.71 -20.68
CA GLY A 9 17.55 5.28 -21.84
C GLY A 9 18.49 4.10 -21.55
N PHE A 10 19.06 4.04 -20.33
CA PHE A 10 19.90 2.91 -19.93
C PHE A 10 19.13 1.60 -19.83
N VAL A 11 17.96 1.59 -19.19
CA VAL A 11 17.17 0.36 -19.05
C VAL A 11 16.77 -0.16 -20.44
N GLN A 12 16.35 0.74 -21.36
CA GLN A 12 15.92 0.36 -22.71
C GLN A 12 17.03 -0.12 -23.64
N THR A 13 18.22 0.48 -23.57
CA THR A 13 19.28 0.25 -24.57
C THR A 13 20.52 -0.44 -24.02
N ASN A 14 20.58 -0.64 -22.69
CA ASN A 14 21.78 -1.03 -21.94
C ASN A 14 23.01 -0.13 -22.23
N LYS A 15 22.79 1.08 -22.76
CA LYS A 15 23.83 2.07 -23.05
C LYS A 15 23.62 3.28 -22.16
N MET A 16 24.59 3.55 -21.30
CA MET A 16 24.59 4.73 -20.44
C MET A 16 25.87 5.52 -20.68
N GLN A 17 25.72 6.83 -20.94
CA GLN A 17 26.88 7.72 -20.98
C GLN A 17 27.57 7.75 -19.59
N PRO A 18 28.90 7.99 -19.52
CA PRO A 18 29.67 7.86 -18.29
C PRO A 18 29.14 8.70 -17.11
N GLY A 19 28.67 9.93 -17.38
CA GLY A 19 28.12 10.84 -16.35
C GLY A 19 26.89 10.28 -15.61
N PRO A 20 25.77 9.97 -16.28
CA PRO A 20 24.60 9.37 -15.62
C PRO A 20 24.88 8.01 -14.98
N ARG A 21 25.83 7.23 -15.50
CA ARG A 21 26.28 5.97 -14.89
C ARG A 21 26.93 6.19 -13.53
N ALA A 22 27.79 7.20 -13.43
CA ALA A 22 28.39 7.60 -12.16
C ALA A 22 27.33 8.01 -11.13
N VAL A 23 26.32 8.80 -11.54
CA VAL A 23 25.23 9.22 -10.65
C VAL A 23 24.38 8.03 -10.19
N TYR A 24 24.07 7.08 -11.08
CA TYR A 24 23.36 5.86 -10.69
C TYR A 24 24.14 5.00 -9.70
N LEU A 25 25.43 4.77 -9.95
CA LEU A 25 26.33 4.08 -9.01
C LEU A 25 26.43 4.83 -7.68
N LEU A 26 26.51 6.16 -7.71
CA LEU A 26 26.45 7.01 -6.50
C LEU A 26 25.13 6.83 -5.74
N THR A 27 23.99 6.76 -6.42
CA THR A 27 22.70 6.49 -5.75
C THR A 27 22.61 5.07 -5.18
N MET A 28 23.25 4.08 -5.79
CA MET A 28 23.35 2.74 -5.21
C MET A 28 24.29 2.73 -3.99
N LEU A 29 25.37 3.52 -4.04
CA LEU A 29 26.32 3.68 -2.95
C LEU A 29 25.75 4.49 -1.77
N THR A 30 24.83 5.42 -1.99
CA THR A 30 24.24 6.23 -0.91
C THR A 30 23.45 5.39 0.10
N GLY A 31 22.78 4.29 -0.32
CA GLY A 31 22.13 3.35 0.61
C GLY A 31 23.15 2.59 1.49
N GLY A 32 24.28 2.19 0.91
CA GLY A 32 25.40 1.60 1.65
C GLY A 32 26.06 2.59 2.62
N ILE A 33 26.23 3.84 2.20
CA ILE A 33 26.79 4.94 3.01
C ILE A 33 25.83 5.30 4.16
N ALA A 34 24.53 5.43 3.90
CA ALA A 34 23.52 5.77 4.89
C ALA A 34 23.38 4.73 6.02
N SER A 35 23.57 3.45 5.69
CA SER A 35 23.51 2.35 6.68
C SER A 35 24.79 2.21 7.53
N TRP A 36 25.96 2.66 7.04
CA TRP A 36 27.25 2.42 7.69
C TRP A 36 27.97 3.66 8.25
N VAL A 37 27.82 4.83 7.62
CA VAL A 37 28.59 6.04 7.95
C VAL A 37 28.13 6.71 9.25
N PRO A 38 26.83 6.92 9.51
CA PRO A 38 26.38 7.52 10.78
C PRO A 38 26.76 6.71 12.04
N PRO A 39 26.62 5.36 12.06
CA PRO A 39 27.09 4.54 13.18
C PRO A 39 28.60 4.62 13.41
N ARG A 40 29.41 4.66 12.33
CA ARG A 40 30.87 4.81 12.41
C ARG A 40 31.27 6.18 12.95
N GLY A 41 30.65 7.26 12.48
CA GLY A 41 30.93 8.64 12.90
C GLY A 41 30.63 8.88 14.39
N TYR A 42 29.48 8.41 14.89
CA TYR A 42 29.11 8.51 16.30
C TYR A 42 30.13 7.81 17.22
N ILE A 43 30.74 6.72 16.75
CA ILE A 43 31.68 5.94 17.55
C ILE A 43 33.10 6.50 17.48
N LEU A 44 33.57 7.01 16.34
CA LEU A 44 34.82 7.76 16.29
C LEU A 44 34.79 8.94 17.27
N TRP A 45 33.67 9.67 17.30
CA TRP A 45 33.43 10.75 18.25
C TRP A 45 33.42 10.27 19.71
N LYS A 46 32.79 9.12 20.00
CA LYS A 46 32.71 8.57 21.35
C LYS A 46 34.02 7.93 21.83
N GLN A 47 34.82 7.37 20.92
CA GLN A 47 36.15 6.85 21.19
C GLN A 47 37.12 7.99 21.52
N LEU A 48 37.08 9.08 20.75
CA LEU A 48 37.84 10.32 21.02
C LEU A 48 37.47 10.93 22.38
N ARG A 49 36.21 10.78 22.84
CA ARG A 49 35.74 11.40 24.10
C ARG A 49 35.71 10.51 25.35
N ARG A 50 35.63 9.17 25.26
CA ARG A 50 35.28 8.31 26.42
C ARG A 50 36.13 7.04 26.65
N ARG A 51 37.24 6.81 25.93
CA ARG A 51 38.16 5.64 26.10
C ARG A 51 37.44 4.28 26.30
N VAL A 52 36.41 4.00 25.49
CA VAL A 52 35.65 2.73 25.58
C VAL A 52 36.40 1.61 24.85
N PRO A 53 36.48 0.36 25.39
CA PRO A 53 37.18 -0.75 24.74
C PRO A 53 36.66 -1.05 23.34
N MET A 54 37.58 -1.37 22.42
CA MET A 54 37.32 -1.48 20.98
C MET A 54 36.28 -2.56 20.63
N ARG A 55 36.34 -3.73 21.28
CA ARG A 55 35.40 -4.84 21.07
C ARG A 55 33.95 -4.45 21.38
N ALA A 56 33.71 -3.76 22.49
CA ALA A 56 32.37 -3.33 22.89
C ALA A 56 31.78 -2.23 21.98
N SER A 57 32.65 -1.43 21.38
CA SER A 57 32.27 -0.41 20.39
C SER A 57 31.91 -1.05 19.05
N LEU A 58 32.71 -2.01 18.57
CA LEU A 58 32.46 -2.75 17.32
C LEU A 58 31.14 -3.52 17.34
N ALA A 59 30.81 -4.20 18.45
CA ALA A 59 29.52 -4.89 18.57
C ALA A 59 28.32 -3.95 18.45
N LYS A 60 28.43 -2.71 18.96
CA LYS A 60 27.39 -1.69 18.83
C LYS A 60 27.28 -1.13 17.41
N VAL A 61 28.41 -0.93 16.70
CA VAL A 61 28.41 -0.55 15.27
C VAL A 61 27.71 -1.62 14.46
N PHE A 62 28.11 -2.88 14.64
CA PHE A 62 27.57 -4.00 13.89
C PHE A 62 26.05 -4.09 14.08
N ARG A 63 25.59 -4.05 15.33
CA ARG A 63 24.15 -4.05 15.65
C ARG A 63 23.41 -2.85 15.04
N ALA A 64 23.97 -1.65 15.10
CA ALA A 64 23.37 -0.48 14.46
C ALA A 64 23.27 -0.63 12.93
N GLY A 65 24.30 -1.20 12.30
CA GLY A 65 24.29 -1.54 10.87
C GLY A 65 23.22 -2.57 10.52
N LEU A 66 22.99 -3.58 11.38
CA LEU A 66 21.90 -4.54 11.20
C LEU A 66 20.51 -3.89 11.30
N VAL A 67 20.30 -3.01 12.28
CA VAL A 67 19.04 -2.23 12.43
C VAL A 67 18.81 -1.29 11.24
N LEU A 68 19.87 -0.69 10.69
CA LEU A 68 19.77 0.20 9.54
C LEU A 68 19.87 -0.53 8.20
N SER A 69 19.98 -1.87 8.19
CA SER A 69 20.17 -2.66 6.97
C SER A 69 19.11 -2.47 5.88
N PRO A 70 17.82 -2.19 6.17
CA PRO A 70 16.84 -1.92 5.12
C PRO A 70 17.16 -0.68 4.28
N LEU A 71 17.94 0.27 4.82
CA LEU A 71 18.35 1.48 4.09
C LEU A 71 19.30 1.19 2.94
N ILE A 72 19.92 0.01 2.89
CA ILE A 72 20.75 -0.39 1.74
C ILE A 72 19.91 -0.38 0.45
N LEU A 73 18.62 -0.69 0.55
CA LEU A 73 17.72 -0.78 -0.60
C LEU A 73 17.26 0.58 -1.11
N THR A 74 17.51 1.68 -0.39
CA THR A 74 17.09 3.01 -0.88
C THR A 74 17.73 3.37 -2.21
N GLY A 75 18.91 2.81 -2.51
CA GLY A 75 19.58 3.00 -3.81
C GLY A 75 18.85 2.38 -4.99
N LEU A 76 17.92 1.46 -4.77
CA LEU A 76 17.07 0.84 -5.79
C LEU A 76 15.72 1.57 -5.97
N LEU A 77 15.38 2.53 -5.10
CA LEU A 77 14.13 3.29 -5.21
C LEU A 77 14.07 4.18 -6.46
N PRO A 78 15.12 4.93 -6.85
CA PRO A 78 15.04 5.81 -8.02
C PRO A 78 14.63 5.12 -9.34
N PRO A 79 15.17 3.94 -9.73
CA PRO A 79 14.66 3.24 -10.90
C PRO A 79 13.23 2.76 -10.68
N LEU A 80 12.93 2.12 -9.54
CA LEU A 80 11.57 1.60 -9.24
C LEU A 80 10.47 2.67 -9.28
N CYS A 81 10.79 3.91 -8.89
CA CYS A 81 9.85 5.03 -8.93
C CYS A 81 9.78 5.72 -10.31
N ASN A 82 10.57 5.30 -11.30
CA ASN A 82 10.60 5.88 -12.63
C ASN A 82 9.90 4.97 -13.64
N TRP A 83 8.59 5.15 -13.80
CA TRP A 83 7.79 4.36 -14.74
C TRP A 83 8.30 4.41 -16.18
N ARG A 84 8.88 5.55 -16.61
CA ARG A 84 9.44 5.71 -17.98
C ARG A 84 10.60 4.77 -18.24
N ALA A 85 11.36 4.43 -17.20
CA ALA A 85 12.47 3.50 -17.34
C ALA A 85 12.01 2.08 -17.70
N PHE A 86 10.76 1.75 -17.37
CA PHE A 86 10.18 0.44 -17.61
C PHE A 86 9.11 0.44 -18.70
N ASP A 87 8.98 1.51 -19.48
CA ASP A 87 8.05 1.52 -20.61
C ASP A 87 8.38 0.36 -21.56
N LYS A 88 7.39 -0.51 -21.79
CA LYS A 88 7.49 -1.79 -22.53
C LYS A 88 8.42 -2.85 -21.94
N GLN A 89 8.97 -2.65 -20.74
CA GLN A 89 9.92 -3.55 -20.08
C GLN A 89 9.33 -4.18 -18.80
N ASN A 90 8.08 -4.65 -18.91
CA ASN A 90 7.29 -5.17 -17.79
C ASN A 90 8.01 -6.31 -17.02
N VAL A 91 8.63 -7.25 -17.73
CA VAL A 91 9.32 -8.39 -17.10
C VAL A 91 10.49 -7.91 -16.22
N GLN A 92 11.28 -6.95 -16.71
CA GLN A 92 12.42 -6.43 -15.95
C GLN A 92 11.96 -5.64 -14.71
N PHE A 93 10.88 -4.87 -14.84
CA PHE A 93 10.26 -4.20 -13.69
C PHE A 93 9.81 -5.21 -12.64
N LEU A 94 9.10 -6.26 -13.05
CA LEU A 94 8.63 -7.31 -12.15
C LEU A 94 9.79 -8.03 -11.47
N LEU A 95 10.87 -8.35 -12.20
CA LEU A 95 12.06 -8.96 -11.62
C LEU A 95 12.76 -8.04 -10.61
N LEU A 96 12.89 -6.74 -10.91
CA LEU A 96 13.48 -5.77 -10.00
C LEU A 96 12.61 -5.56 -8.75
N ALA A 97 11.29 -5.45 -8.92
CA ALA A 97 10.34 -5.32 -7.82
C ALA A 97 10.32 -6.56 -6.93
N LEU A 98 10.39 -7.76 -7.52
CA LEU A 98 10.49 -9.03 -6.80
C LEU A 98 11.81 -9.10 -6.01
N PHE A 99 12.95 -8.79 -6.66
CA PHE A 99 14.25 -8.75 -6.00
C PHE A 99 14.26 -7.76 -4.84
N PHE A 100 13.78 -6.53 -5.07
CA PHE A 100 13.66 -5.51 -4.04
C PHE A 100 12.78 -5.99 -2.87
N GLY A 101 11.63 -6.59 -3.16
CA GLY A 101 10.71 -7.11 -2.16
C GLY A 101 11.33 -8.22 -1.30
N LEU A 102 12.00 -9.19 -1.92
CA LEU A 102 12.69 -10.28 -1.21
C LEU A 102 13.83 -9.76 -0.34
N CYS A 103 14.64 -8.83 -0.87
CA CYS A 103 15.71 -8.21 -0.09
C CYS A 103 15.15 -7.35 1.05
N LEU A 104 14.04 -6.65 0.84
CA LEU A 104 13.39 -5.82 1.85
C LEU A 104 12.83 -6.68 2.98
N GLU A 105 12.16 -7.79 2.67
CA GLU A 105 11.69 -8.75 3.67
C GLU A 105 12.83 -9.28 4.54
N ARG A 106 13.93 -9.72 3.90
CA ARG A 106 15.08 -10.27 4.62
C ARG A 106 15.80 -9.22 5.47
N SER A 107 16.01 -8.02 4.94
CA SER A 107 16.65 -6.92 5.68
C SER A 107 15.79 -6.41 6.83
N LEU A 108 14.47 -6.31 6.65
CA LEU A 108 13.54 -5.97 7.73
C LEU A 108 13.55 -7.03 8.84
N ARG A 109 13.56 -8.32 8.48
CA ARG A 109 13.67 -9.42 9.46
C ARG A 109 14.94 -9.31 10.30
N VAL A 110 16.09 -9.08 9.66
CA VAL A 110 17.38 -8.88 10.34
C VAL A 110 17.35 -7.62 11.21
N SER A 111 16.80 -6.52 10.70
CA SER A 111 16.66 -5.26 11.44
C SER A 111 15.83 -5.44 12.71
N PHE A 112 14.66 -6.09 12.61
CA PHE A 112 13.80 -6.33 13.76
C PHE A 112 14.45 -7.27 14.80
N GLN A 113 15.18 -8.29 14.36
CA GLN A 113 15.95 -9.16 15.26
C GLN A 113 17.10 -8.42 15.95
N ALA A 114 17.72 -7.45 15.27
CA ALA A 114 18.81 -6.64 15.81
C ALA A 114 18.32 -5.46 16.66
N MET A 115 17.03 -5.13 16.62
CA MET A 115 16.43 -3.99 17.35
C MET A 115 16.77 -4.06 18.85
N PRO A 116 17.26 -2.98 19.47
CA PRO A 116 17.55 -2.99 20.90
C PRO A 116 16.27 -3.00 21.72
N ALA A 117 16.16 -3.93 22.69
CA ALA A 117 15.00 -4.06 23.58
C ALA A 117 14.58 -2.72 24.19
N ARG A 118 15.55 -1.88 24.58
CA ARG A 118 15.31 -0.53 25.12
C ARG A 118 14.43 0.35 24.22
N LEU A 119 14.51 0.21 22.90
CA LEU A 119 13.68 0.99 21.96
C LEU A 119 12.24 0.48 21.97
N CYS A 120 12.04 -0.84 21.96
CA CYS A 120 10.74 -1.48 22.15
C CYS A 120 10.15 -1.07 23.51
N ASP A 121 10.92 -1.23 24.59
CA ASP A 121 10.51 -0.88 25.96
C ASP A 121 10.18 0.62 26.11
N SER A 122 10.82 1.50 25.33
CA SER A 122 10.53 2.94 25.38
C SER A 122 9.22 3.27 24.70
N PHE A 123 8.91 2.60 23.60
CA PHE A 123 7.62 2.71 22.93
C PHE A 123 6.49 2.14 23.79
N ASP A 124 6.70 0.96 24.37
CA ASP A 124 5.74 0.32 25.28
C ASP A 124 5.49 1.18 26.52
N ARG A 125 6.55 1.77 27.10
CA ARG A 125 6.41 2.74 28.21
C ARG A 125 5.66 4.00 27.80
N LEU A 126 5.86 4.51 26.59
CA LEU A 126 5.13 5.68 26.10
C LEU A 126 3.63 5.37 25.96
N ILE A 127 3.28 4.20 25.43
CA ILE A 127 1.90 3.73 25.29
C ILE A 127 1.27 3.48 26.66
N ALA A 128 2.01 2.87 27.59
CA ALA A 128 1.55 2.56 28.94
C ALA A 128 1.28 3.80 29.81
N ARG A 129 1.88 4.95 29.48
CA ARG A 129 1.57 6.24 30.13
C ARG A 129 0.16 6.73 29.82
N VAL A 130 -0.43 6.26 28.74
CA VAL A 130 -1.76 6.65 28.30
C VAL A 130 -2.76 5.58 28.75
N SER A 131 -3.89 6.01 29.31
CA SER A 131 -4.96 5.09 29.68
C SER A 131 -5.39 4.23 28.49
N GLU A 132 -5.65 2.95 28.73
CA GLU A 132 -6.12 2.00 27.73
C GLU A 132 -7.36 2.48 26.96
N LYS A 133 -8.27 3.18 27.66
CA LYS A 133 -9.46 3.79 27.05
C LYS A 133 -9.09 4.88 26.05
N THR A 134 -8.10 5.71 26.39
CA THR A 134 -7.60 6.79 25.52
C THR A 134 -6.84 6.21 24.33
N ASN A 135 -5.98 5.21 24.53
CA ASN A 135 -5.30 4.51 23.43
C ASN A 135 -6.28 3.92 22.44
N ARG A 136 -7.35 3.25 22.93
CA ARG A 136 -8.40 2.71 22.08
C ARG A 136 -9.12 3.80 21.28
N ARG A 137 -9.44 4.93 21.91
CA ARG A 137 -10.10 6.07 21.23
C ARG A 137 -9.20 6.72 20.20
N LEU A 138 -7.93 6.96 20.53
CA LEU A 138 -6.95 7.53 19.61
C LEU A 138 -6.77 6.62 18.39
N ALA A 139 -6.61 5.32 18.61
CA ALA A 139 -6.47 4.38 17.52
C ALA A 139 -7.73 4.29 16.65
N GLY A 140 -8.91 4.19 17.27
CA GLY A 140 -10.19 4.23 16.56
C GLY A 140 -10.37 5.50 15.74
N THR A 141 -10.05 6.66 16.31
CA THR A 141 -10.14 7.95 15.61
C THR A 141 -9.15 8.01 14.45
N ALA A 142 -7.91 7.58 14.66
CA ALA A 142 -6.88 7.57 13.63
C ALA A 142 -7.30 6.73 12.42
N ILE A 143 -7.77 5.48 12.62
CA ILE A 143 -8.23 4.66 11.50
C ILE A 143 -9.42 5.29 10.77
N THR A 144 -10.40 5.83 11.50
CA THR A 144 -11.56 6.49 10.89
C THR A 144 -11.13 7.72 10.08
N VAL A 145 -10.23 8.54 10.59
CA VAL A 145 -9.67 9.69 9.85
C VAL A 145 -8.96 9.22 8.59
N GLY A 146 -8.12 8.19 8.67
CA GLY A 146 -7.45 7.61 7.50
C GLY A 146 -8.42 7.14 6.42
N VAL A 147 -9.49 6.44 6.81
CA VAL A 147 -10.54 5.98 5.88
C VAL A 147 -11.31 7.15 5.29
N VAL A 148 -11.71 8.14 6.10
CA VAL A 148 -12.44 9.33 5.61
C VAL A 148 -11.61 10.13 4.62
N LEU A 149 -10.32 10.34 4.90
CA LEU A 149 -9.41 11.04 3.98
C LEU A 149 -9.23 10.25 2.68
N PHE A 150 -9.04 8.94 2.76
CA PHE A 150 -8.94 8.07 1.58
C PHE A 150 -10.22 8.14 0.73
N VAL A 151 -11.38 7.90 1.34
CA VAL A 151 -12.67 7.92 0.66
C VAL A 151 -12.93 9.29 0.05
N GLY A 152 -12.71 10.37 0.80
CA GLY A 152 -12.89 11.74 0.32
C GLY A 152 -12.00 12.07 -0.88
N TYR A 153 -10.72 11.69 -0.80
CA TYR A 153 -9.76 11.87 -1.90
C TYR A 153 -10.21 11.13 -3.17
N PHE A 154 -10.43 9.82 -3.08
CA PHE A 154 -10.80 9.02 -4.26
C PHE A 154 -12.18 9.38 -4.79
N SER A 155 -13.15 9.64 -3.92
CA SER A 155 -14.47 10.11 -4.36
C SER A 155 -14.36 11.42 -5.12
N TYR A 156 -13.62 12.41 -4.61
CA TYR A 156 -13.48 13.70 -5.27
C TYR A 156 -12.73 13.60 -6.61
N PHE A 157 -11.53 13.04 -6.61
CA PHE A 157 -10.68 13.05 -7.80
C PHE A 157 -11.16 12.10 -8.89
N VAL A 158 -11.70 10.93 -8.55
CA VAL A 158 -12.20 9.97 -9.55
C VAL A 158 -13.55 10.44 -10.13
N VAL A 159 -14.42 11.04 -9.33
CA VAL A 159 -15.65 11.66 -9.87
C VAL A 159 -15.31 12.84 -10.79
N MET A 160 -14.32 13.67 -10.44
CA MET A 160 -13.84 14.72 -11.34
C MET A 160 -13.28 14.12 -12.65
N HIS A 161 -12.55 13.02 -12.57
CA HIS A 161 -12.05 12.28 -13.74
C HIS A 161 -13.20 11.76 -14.62
N HIS A 162 -14.28 11.27 -14.00
CA HIS A 162 -15.51 10.86 -14.69
C HIS A 162 -16.18 12.02 -15.44
N TYR A 163 -16.39 13.16 -14.79
CA TYR A 163 -16.99 14.34 -15.43
C TYR A 163 -16.10 15.01 -16.48
N ARG A 164 -14.78 14.73 -16.46
CA ARG A 164 -13.84 15.11 -17.52
C ARG A 164 -13.80 14.12 -18.68
N ILE A 165 -14.68 13.11 -18.68
CA ILE A 165 -14.77 12.07 -19.73
C ILE A 165 -13.45 11.28 -19.83
N GLN A 166 -12.80 11.06 -18.69
CA GLN A 166 -11.55 10.31 -18.62
C GLN A 166 -11.73 8.90 -18.05
N THR A 167 -12.93 8.55 -17.55
CA THR A 167 -13.27 7.17 -17.19
C THR A 167 -13.55 6.33 -18.43
N HIS A 168 -13.12 5.09 -18.41
CA HIS A 168 -13.43 4.14 -19.49
C HIS A 168 -14.87 3.61 -19.35
N SER A 169 -15.52 3.35 -20.48
CA SER A 169 -16.94 3.00 -20.52
C SER A 169 -17.23 1.54 -20.22
N TRP A 170 -16.22 0.66 -20.19
CA TRP A 170 -16.46 -0.80 -20.21
C TRP A 170 -17.10 -1.32 -18.92
N ALA A 171 -16.34 -1.44 -17.83
CA ALA A 171 -16.85 -2.03 -16.60
C ALA A 171 -17.89 -1.12 -15.93
N LEU A 172 -17.64 0.18 -15.88
CA LEU A 172 -18.56 1.15 -15.26
C LEU A 172 -19.95 1.17 -15.90
N ALA A 173 -20.06 1.21 -17.23
CA ALA A 173 -21.38 1.25 -17.88
C ALA A 173 -22.13 -0.08 -17.74
N ILE A 174 -21.43 -1.22 -17.81
CA ILE A 174 -22.02 -2.54 -17.55
C ILE A 174 -22.63 -2.56 -16.16
N PHE A 175 -21.85 -2.18 -15.14
CA PHE A 175 -22.26 -2.25 -13.75
C PHE A 175 -23.30 -1.20 -13.35
N ASP A 176 -23.29 -0.03 -13.99
CA ASP A 176 -24.33 1.00 -13.86
C ASP A 176 -25.66 0.50 -14.46
N ASN A 177 -25.63 0.01 -15.71
CA ASN A 177 -26.83 -0.52 -16.37
C ASN A 177 -27.40 -1.74 -15.64
N LEU A 178 -26.53 -2.64 -15.19
CA LEU A 178 -26.92 -3.83 -14.43
C LEU A 178 -27.70 -3.46 -13.17
N ARG A 179 -27.29 -2.41 -12.46
CA ARG A 179 -27.96 -1.96 -11.24
C ARG A 179 -29.22 -1.16 -11.52
N TRP A 180 -29.19 -0.33 -12.56
CA TRP A 180 -30.37 0.38 -13.06
C TRP A 180 -31.53 -0.59 -13.39
N ASN A 181 -31.21 -1.70 -14.07
CA ASN A 181 -32.17 -2.75 -14.42
C ASN A 181 -32.60 -3.56 -13.19
N LEU A 182 -31.66 -3.93 -12.32
CA LEU A 182 -31.96 -4.67 -11.09
C LEU A 182 -32.99 -3.96 -10.20
N ILE A 183 -32.85 -2.65 -10.01
CA ILE A 183 -33.81 -1.84 -9.22
C ILE A 183 -35.21 -1.87 -9.85
N ARG A 184 -35.31 -2.12 -11.16
CA ARG A 184 -36.57 -2.24 -11.91
C ARG A 184 -37.06 -3.69 -12.02
N GLY A 185 -36.44 -4.62 -11.31
CA GLY A 185 -36.82 -6.03 -11.29
C GLY A 185 -36.23 -6.86 -12.43
N GLU A 186 -35.39 -6.27 -13.28
CA GLU A 186 -34.72 -6.97 -14.39
C GLU A 186 -33.35 -7.48 -13.94
N TRP A 187 -33.33 -8.66 -13.34
CA TRP A 187 -32.12 -9.30 -12.85
C TRP A 187 -31.16 -9.67 -13.99
N PHE A 188 -29.86 -9.49 -13.76
CA PHE A 188 -28.78 -9.86 -14.67
C PHE A 188 -28.75 -9.15 -16.03
N LYS A 189 -29.62 -8.19 -16.31
CA LYS A 189 -29.65 -7.50 -17.60
C LYS A 189 -28.53 -6.46 -17.72
N ALA A 190 -27.69 -6.58 -18.75
CA ALA A 190 -26.58 -5.65 -19.02
C ALA A 190 -26.50 -5.31 -20.52
N SER A 191 -27.32 -4.35 -20.94
CA SER A 191 -27.48 -3.98 -22.34
C SER A 191 -26.26 -3.36 -23.05
N PRO A 192 -25.33 -2.65 -22.39
CA PRO A 192 -24.17 -2.05 -23.06
C PRO A 192 -23.27 -3.03 -23.81
N VAL A 193 -23.22 -4.30 -23.39
CA VAL A 193 -22.37 -5.32 -24.02
C VAL A 193 -23.19 -6.48 -24.59
N LEU A 194 -24.36 -6.77 -24.01
CA LEU A 194 -25.10 -8.00 -24.30
C LEU A 194 -26.41 -7.76 -25.06
N GLY A 195 -26.66 -6.51 -25.47
CA GLY A 195 -27.88 -6.14 -26.19
C GLY A 195 -29.14 -6.22 -25.31
N ARG A 196 -30.30 -6.20 -25.95
CA ARG A 196 -31.59 -6.08 -25.23
C ARG A 196 -31.95 -7.31 -24.39
N THR A 197 -31.52 -8.50 -24.81
CA THR A 197 -31.91 -9.80 -24.23
C THR A 197 -30.78 -10.53 -23.51
N GLY A 198 -29.55 -10.03 -23.60
CA GLY A 198 -28.41 -10.72 -23.02
C GLY A 198 -28.30 -10.54 -21.51
N SER A 199 -27.84 -11.60 -20.85
CA SER A 199 -27.69 -11.68 -19.40
C SER A 199 -26.22 -11.69 -19.02
N HIS A 200 -25.85 -10.82 -18.08
CA HIS A 200 -24.51 -10.74 -17.49
C HIS A 200 -24.05 -12.07 -16.91
N LEU A 201 -24.99 -12.92 -16.48
CA LEU A 201 -24.70 -14.24 -15.94
C LEU A 201 -24.04 -15.17 -16.97
N GLN A 202 -24.22 -14.92 -18.28
CA GLN A 202 -23.58 -15.68 -19.36
C GLN A 202 -22.05 -15.56 -19.34
N TYR A 203 -21.52 -14.45 -18.82
CA TYR A 203 -20.09 -14.17 -18.79
C TYR A 203 -19.53 -14.12 -17.36
N HIS A 204 -20.33 -13.69 -16.39
CA HIS A 204 -19.84 -13.34 -15.06
C HIS A 204 -20.88 -13.59 -13.95
N ALA A 205 -20.56 -14.55 -13.08
CA ALA A 205 -21.29 -14.83 -11.84
C ALA A 205 -20.90 -13.87 -10.70
N THR A 206 -21.30 -12.60 -10.81
CA THR A 206 -20.97 -11.54 -9.83
C THR A 206 -22.11 -11.27 -8.84
N PHE A 207 -22.62 -12.31 -8.19
CA PHE A 207 -23.79 -12.19 -7.29
C PHE A 207 -23.61 -11.16 -6.17
N LEU A 208 -22.40 -11.06 -5.61
CA LEU A 208 -22.12 -10.10 -4.55
C LEU A 208 -22.18 -8.64 -5.04
N ALA A 209 -22.09 -8.38 -6.36
CA ALA A 209 -22.27 -7.05 -6.93
C ALA A 209 -23.70 -6.49 -6.77
N TYR A 210 -24.68 -7.38 -6.53
CA TYR A 210 -26.10 -7.05 -6.32
C TYR A 210 -26.37 -6.56 -4.90
N VAL A 211 -25.54 -6.93 -3.92
CA VAL A 211 -25.65 -6.43 -2.53
C VAL A 211 -25.41 -4.92 -2.45
N ILE A 212 -24.75 -4.34 -3.46
CA ILE A 212 -24.50 -2.91 -3.57
C ILE A 212 -25.75 -2.13 -4.04
N ALA A 213 -26.77 -2.81 -4.57
CA ALA A 213 -27.93 -2.18 -5.18
C ALA A 213 -28.71 -1.21 -4.26
N PRO A 214 -28.93 -1.48 -2.97
CA PRO A 214 -29.61 -0.54 -2.08
C PRO A 214 -28.86 0.79 -1.93
N LEU A 215 -27.52 0.76 -1.92
CA LEU A 215 -26.71 1.97 -1.86
C LEU A 215 -26.77 2.75 -3.18
N TYR A 216 -26.74 2.05 -4.32
CA TYR A 216 -26.91 2.66 -5.63
C TYR A 216 -28.33 3.24 -5.83
N ALA A 217 -29.36 2.66 -5.21
CA ALA A 217 -30.73 3.16 -5.31
C ALA A 217 -30.90 4.59 -4.79
N LEU A 218 -30.05 5.04 -3.85
CA LEU A 218 -30.03 6.41 -3.35
C LEU A 218 -29.67 7.44 -4.42
N ARG A 219 -28.82 7.06 -5.39
CA ARG A 219 -28.40 7.88 -6.51
C ARG A 219 -28.04 6.98 -7.68
N GLN A 220 -28.98 6.80 -8.61
CA GLN A 220 -28.85 5.90 -9.75
C GLN A 220 -28.00 6.54 -10.87
N GLN A 221 -26.72 6.76 -10.59
CA GLN A 221 -25.75 7.38 -11.49
C GLN A 221 -24.37 6.71 -11.34
N ALA A 222 -23.57 6.75 -12.41
CA ALA A 222 -22.23 6.17 -12.43
C ALA A 222 -21.30 6.74 -11.35
N ASP A 223 -21.44 8.03 -11.01
CA ASP A 223 -20.66 8.67 -9.95
C ASP A 223 -20.93 8.08 -8.56
N ALA A 224 -22.15 7.60 -8.30
CA ALA A 224 -22.49 6.90 -7.06
C ALA A 224 -21.71 5.59 -6.95
N LEU A 225 -21.53 4.84 -8.05
CA LEU A 225 -20.74 3.62 -8.04
C LEU A 225 -19.27 3.88 -7.74
N ILE A 226 -18.72 4.98 -8.26
CA ILE A 226 -17.35 5.41 -7.96
C ILE A 226 -17.19 5.69 -6.46
N VAL A 227 -18.13 6.44 -5.87
CA VAL A 227 -18.12 6.75 -4.43
C VAL A 227 -18.29 5.48 -3.59
N ILE A 228 -19.20 4.58 -3.98
CA ILE A 228 -19.41 3.30 -3.28
C ILE A 228 -18.16 2.43 -3.34
N GLN A 229 -17.47 2.36 -4.49
CA GLN A 229 -16.21 1.63 -4.61
C GLN A 229 -15.15 2.20 -3.66
N ALA A 230 -14.97 3.53 -3.62
CA ALA A 230 -14.04 4.17 -2.70
C ALA A 230 -14.39 3.87 -1.23
N LEU A 231 -15.68 3.90 -0.87
CA LEU A 231 -16.18 3.55 0.46
C LEU A 231 -15.84 2.10 0.84
N ILE A 232 -16.13 1.13 -0.04
CA ILE A 232 -15.88 -0.30 0.24
C ILE A 232 -14.38 -0.56 0.36
N VAL A 233 -13.58 -0.06 -0.59
CA VAL A 233 -12.12 -0.26 -0.58
C VAL A 233 -11.47 0.43 0.62
N GLY A 234 -11.83 1.68 0.91
CA GLY A 234 -11.32 2.39 2.09
C GLY A 234 -11.70 1.68 3.39
N SER A 235 -12.94 1.18 3.47
CA SER A 235 -13.44 0.45 4.64
C SER A 235 -12.74 -0.89 4.88
N ALA A 236 -12.03 -1.45 3.89
CA ALA A 236 -11.20 -2.64 4.08
C ALA A 236 -10.07 -2.41 5.09
N ALA A 237 -9.70 -1.16 5.37
CA ALA A 237 -8.73 -0.82 6.40
C ALA A 237 -9.23 -1.14 7.83
N PHE A 238 -10.55 -1.14 8.08
CA PHE A 238 -11.11 -1.51 9.38
C PHE A 238 -10.86 -2.98 9.77
N PRO A 239 -11.23 -4.00 8.97
CA PRO A 239 -10.94 -5.38 9.33
C PRO A 239 -9.43 -5.67 9.34
N ILE A 240 -8.61 -4.98 8.54
CA ILE A 240 -7.14 -5.05 8.67
C ILE A 240 -6.70 -4.60 10.05
N TYR A 241 -7.12 -3.40 10.47
CA TYR A 241 -6.82 -2.85 11.78
C TYR A 241 -7.26 -3.82 12.89
N LEU A 242 -8.49 -4.33 12.83
CA LEU A 242 -9.03 -5.22 13.85
C LEU A 242 -8.30 -6.58 13.89
N TYR A 243 -8.04 -7.19 12.74
CA TYR A 243 -7.36 -8.48 12.64
C TYR A 243 -5.94 -8.41 13.19
N VAL A 244 -5.14 -7.45 12.73
CA VAL A 244 -3.74 -7.30 13.16
C VAL A 244 -3.64 -6.85 14.60
N SER A 245 -4.52 -5.94 15.05
CA SER A 245 -4.53 -5.50 16.45
C SER A 245 -4.74 -6.67 17.41
N ARG A 246 -5.57 -7.64 17.03
CA ARG A 246 -5.79 -8.87 17.81
C ARG A 246 -4.61 -9.83 17.68
N LYS A 247 -4.10 -10.05 16.47
CA LYS A 247 -3.04 -11.04 16.21
C LYS A 247 -1.70 -10.66 16.84
N MET A 248 -1.39 -9.37 16.86
CA MET A 248 -0.15 -8.80 17.39
C MET A 248 -0.31 -8.20 18.78
N GLU A 249 -1.51 -8.30 19.38
CA GLU A 249 -1.86 -7.69 20.67
C GLU A 249 -1.49 -6.20 20.75
N SER A 250 -1.50 -5.51 19.61
CA SER A 250 -1.03 -4.13 19.47
C SER A 250 -1.88 -3.35 18.48
N ARG A 251 -2.62 -2.37 19.00
CA ARG A 251 -3.44 -1.46 18.18
C ARG A 251 -2.62 -0.64 17.20
N TRP A 252 -1.40 -0.27 17.59
CA TRP A 252 -0.50 0.51 16.76
C TRP A 252 0.07 -0.32 15.61
N ALA A 253 0.35 -1.61 15.83
CA ALA A 253 0.69 -2.52 14.75
C ALA A 253 -0.48 -2.67 13.76
N GLY A 254 -1.72 -2.77 14.27
CA GLY A 254 -2.91 -2.79 13.43
C GLY A 254 -3.10 -1.52 12.62
N LEU A 255 -2.91 -0.35 13.24
CA LEU A 255 -2.97 0.94 12.53
C LEU A 255 -1.91 1.04 11.45
N LEU A 256 -0.68 0.64 11.76
CA LEU A 256 0.42 0.68 10.82
C LEU A 256 0.09 -0.12 9.56
N LEU A 257 -0.42 -1.35 9.69
CA LEU A 257 -0.77 -2.15 8.53
C LEU A 257 -2.01 -1.62 7.78
N ALA A 258 -3.00 -1.09 8.50
CA ALA A 258 -4.16 -0.48 7.88
C ALA A 258 -3.79 0.76 7.06
N TYR A 259 -2.90 1.61 7.57
CA TYR A 259 -2.36 2.75 6.82
C TYR A 259 -1.47 2.32 5.66
N ALA A 260 -0.65 1.28 5.85
CA ALA A 260 0.14 0.71 4.76
C ALA A 260 -0.74 0.24 3.59
N PHE A 261 -1.92 -0.34 3.89
CA PHE A 261 -2.93 -0.66 2.88
C PHE A 261 -3.54 0.59 2.24
N LEU A 262 -3.94 1.60 3.02
CA LEU A 262 -4.54 2.83 2.49
C LEU A 262 -3.58 3.60 1.56
N ILE A 263 -2.27 3.53 1.77
CA ILE A 263 -1.27 4.17 0.90
C ILE A 263 -0.70 3.22 -0.17
N HIS A 264 -1.19 1.98 -0.26
CA HIS A 264 -0.66 0.98 -1.17
C HIS A 264 -1.00 1.33 -2.64
N ALA A 265 -0.03 1.89 -3.36
CA ALA A 265 -0.22 2.40 -4.72
C ALA A 265 -0.87 1.42 -5.72
N PRO A 266 -0.59 0.10 -5.72
CA PRO A 266 -1.30 -0.86 -6.56
C PRO A 266 -2.82 -0.93 -6.35
N MET A 267 -3.32 -0.53 -5.17
CA MET A 267 -4.77 -0.40 -4.92
C MET A 267 -5.35 0.90 -5.45
N HIS A 268 -4.53 1.92 -5.66
CA HIS A 268 -4.99 3.23 -6.14
C HIS A 268 -5.24 3.24 -7.65
N GLY A 269 -4.39 2.55 -8.42
CA GLY A 269 -4.52 2.49 -9.88
C GLY A 269 -5.90 2.04 -10.36
N PRO A 270 -6.42 0.89 -9.89
CA PRO A 270 -7.76 0.43 -10.25
C PRO A 270 -8.89 1.40 -9.85
N LEU A 271 -8.73 2.15 -8.76
CA LEU A 271 -9.71 3.16 -8.34
C LEU A 271 -9.77 4.35 -9.32
N PHE A 272 -8.65 4.72 -9.94
CA PHE A 272 -8.59 5.82 -10.91
C PHE A 272 -9.05 5.45 -12.32
N TYR A 273 -9.14 4.16 -12.64
CA TYR A 273 -9.52 3.70 -13.97
C TYR A 273 -11.04 3.85 -14.20
N ASP A 274 -11.84 3.04 -13.49
CA ASP A 274 -13.30 3.14 -13.40
C ASP A 274 -13.84 2.14 -12.33
N PHE A 275 -15.17 1.96 -12.23
CA PHE A 275 -15.77 0.97 -11.34
C PHE A 275 -15.49 -0.48 -11.80
N HIS A 276 -14.84 -1.26 -10.92
CA HIS A 276 -14.59 -2.68 -11.10
C HIS A 276 -14.96 -3.46 -9.85
N PHE A 277 -15.87 -4.42 -9.99
CA PHE A 277 -16.30 -5.23 -8.85
C PHE A 277 -15.14 -5.95 -8.14
N LEU A 278 -14.13 -6.43 -8.88
CA LEU A 278 -12.98 -7.14 -8.31
C LEU A 278 -12.18 -6.28 -7.30
N THR A 279 -12.18 -4.95 -7.44
CA THR A 279 -11.50 -4.05 -6.49
C THR A 279 -12.07 -4.10 -5.09
N THR A 280 -13.32 -4.56 -4.93
CA THR A 280 -13.97 -4.74 -3.64
C THR A 280 -13.56 -6.03 -2.92
N ALA A 281 -12.85 -6.94 -3.59
CA ALA A 281 -12.49 -8.24 -3.03
C ALA A 281 -11.67 -8.17 -1.72
N PRO A 282 -10.67 -7.26 -1.56
CA PRO A 282 -9.92 -7.14 -0.31
C PRO A 282 -10.81 -6.89 0.90
N PHE A 283 -11.87 -6.07 0.76
CA PHE A 283 -12.83 -5.82 1.83
C PHE A 283 -13.44 -7.14 2.32
N SER A 284 -14.05 -7.91 1.42
CA SER A 284 -14.76 -9.14 1.75
C SER A 284 -13.81 -10.21 2.30
N ILE A 285 -12.65 -10.40 1.66
CA ILE A 285 -11.66 -11.42 2.06
C ILE A 285 -11.17 -11.14 3.49
N ILE A 286 -10.82 -9.89 3.80
CA ILE A 286 -10.23 -9.57 5.10
C ILE A 286 -11.29 -9.60 6.21
N TRP A 287 -12.53 -9.23 5.91
CA TRP A 287 -13.64 -9.45 6.84
C TRP A 287 -13.87 -10.92 7.14
N VAL A 288 -13.84 -11.80 6.14
CA VAL A 288 -13.94 -13.25 6.35
C VAL A 288 -12.80 -13.75 7.22
N LEU A 289 -11.56 -13.35 6.94
CA LEU A 289 -10.40 -13.73 7.76
C LEU A 289 -10.54 -13.25 9.21
N TYR A 290 -10.98 -12.01 9.40
CA TYR A 290 -11.25 -11.46 10.72
C TYR A 290 -12.32 -12.28 11.46
N LEU A 291 -13.50 -12.45 10.86
CA LEU A 291 -14.62 -13.15 11.47
C LEU A 291 -14.28 -14.60 11.79
N PHE A 292 -13.57 -15.29 10.89
CA PHE A 292 -13.11 -16.65 11.08
C PHE A 292 -12.14 -16.81 12.25
N GLU A 293 -11.15 -15.92 12.38
CA GLU A 293 -10.22 -15.94 13.52
C GLU A 293 -10.94 -15.60 14.83
N THR A 294 -11.95 -14.72 14.79
CA THR A 294 -12.74 -14.39 15.99
C THR A 294 -13.70 -15.51 16.40
N GLY A 295 -14.29 -16.22 15.45
CA GLY A 295 -15.22 -17.32 15.72
C GLY A 295 -14.55 -18.58 16.27
N ARG A 296 -13.25 -18.78 16.01
CA ARG A 296 -12.46 -19.89 16.59
C ARG A 296 -12.04 -19.69 18.05
N ARG A 297 -12.14 -18.46 18.56
CA ARG A 297 -11.73 -18.09 19.92
C ARG A 297 -12.92 -17.78 20.84
N GLY A 298 -14.14 -18.02 20.37
CA GLY A 298 -15.39 -17.91 21.14
C GLY A 298 -15.84 -19.25 21.68
#